data_AF-A0A7S1MVC0-F1
#
_entry.id   AF-A0A7S1MVC0-F1
#
_cell.length_a   1.000
_cell.length_b   1.000
_cell.length_c   1.000
_cell.angle_alpha   90.00
_cell.angle_beta   90.00
_cell.angle_gamma   90.00
#
_symmetry.space_group_name_H-M   'P 1'
#
loop_
_entity.id
_entity.type
_entity.pdbx_description
1 polymer ?
#
loop_
_entity_poly.entity_id
_entity_poly.type
_entity_poly.pdbx_seq_one_letter_code
_entity_poly.pdbx_strand_id
1 'polypeptide(L)'
;YEVKLDYKEPVDTSVGHGATLEWETATLGSDGLPIAQAAIPTTNLYTPTLLSSTFSDVILGGLHATAYEFLDLTNPKANVRADTIDFSGVQGGSTLHPGVPSSQLADASSFGMRWSGLIRPLYAQSYTFTGVLKEHDERVRVWVDNALVVDQWHSLDSLSASGAASFSCPGGQDHTFEVHYHTIA
;
A
#
# COMPACT_ATOMS: atom_id res chain seq x y z
N TYR A 1 -8.68 -10.64 0.03
CA TYR A 1 -7.66 -10.03 -0.84
C TYR A 1 -8.05 -8.59 -1.10
N GLU A 2 -7.10 -7.67 -0.96
CA GLU A 2 -7.30 -6.29 -1.39
C GLU A 2 -7.21 -6.23 -2.92
N VAL A 3 -8.16 -5.54 -3.56
CA VAL A 3 -8.18 -5.33 -5.01
C VAL A 3 -8.26 -3.82 -5.23
N LYS A 4 -7.39 -3.31 -6.11
CA LYS A 4 -7.35 -1.90 -6.51
C LYS A 4 -7.38 -1.81 -8.03
N LEU A 5 -8.20 -0.92 -8.57
CA LEU A 5 -8.32 -0.63 -9.99
C LEU A 5 -8.25 0.89 -10.18
N ASP A 6 -7.22 1.36 -10.87
CA ASP A 6 -7.11 2.74 -11.32
C ASP A 6 -7.48 2.83 -12.80
N TYR A 7 -8.28 3.82 -13.16
CA TYR A 7 -8.74 4.05 -14.52
C TYR A 7 -8.63 5.53 -14.88
N LYS A 8 -8.15 5.83 -16.09
CA LYS A 8 -8.00 7.20 -16.61
C LYS A 8 -8.57 7.27 -18.03
N GLU A 9 -9.49 8.21 -18.24
CA GLU A 9 -10.02 8.54 -19.56
C GLU A 9 -9.13 9.58 -20.27
N PRO A 10 -8.99 9.51 -21.62
CA PRO A 10 -8.40 10.58 -22.40
C PRO A 10 -9.32 11.82 -22.43
N VAL A 11 -8.76 13.01 -22.71
CA VAL A 11 -9.47 14.31 -22.74
C VAL A 11 -10.43 14.44 -23.94
N ASP A 12 -10.56 13.39 -24.75
CA ASP A 12 -11.49 13.34 -25.87
C ASP A 12 -12.94 13.25 -25.36
N THR A 13 -13.83 14.06 -25.92
CA THR A 13 -15.26 14.12 -25.56
C THR A 13 -16.16 13.31 -26.50
N SER A 14 -15.59 12.56 -27.44
CA SER A 14 -16.33 11.96 -28.55
C SER A 14 -16.78 10.50 -28.38
N VAL A 15 -16.62 9.86 -27.20
CA VAL A 15 -17.13 8.50 -26.99
C VAL A 15 -17.35 8.16 -25.51
N GLY A 16 -18.25 7.21 -25.23
CA GLY A 16 -18.35 6.57 -23.92
C GLY A 16 -17.14 5.67 -23.69
N HIS A 17 -16.26 6.08 -22.78
CA HIS A 17 -15.10 5.30 -22.36
C HIS A 17 -15.49 4.45 -21.13
N GLY A 18 -14.83 3.31 -20.95
CA GLY A 18 -15.01 2.47 -19.78
C GLY A 18 -13.92 1.42 -19.64
N ALA A 19 -13.84 0.82 -18.46
CA ALA A 19 -12.99 -0.34 -18.19
C ALA A 19 -13.82 -1.43 -17.51
N THR A 20 -13.55 -2.69 -17.88
CA THR A 20 -14.15 -3.87 -17.25
C THR A 20 -13.05 -4.68 -16.58
N LEU A 21 -13.25 -5.07 -15.32
CA LEU A 21 -12.39 -6.01 -14.62
C LEU A 21 -13.03 -7.41 -14.68
N GLU A 22 -12.31 -8.36 -15.27
CA GLU A 22 -12.76 -9.74 -15.47
C GLU A 22 -11.84 -10.72 -14.73
N TRP A 23 -12.37 -11.91 -14.42
CA TRP A 23 -11.61 -13.02 -13.83
C TRP A 23 -11.75 -14.29 -14.66
N GLU A 24 -10.78 -15.20 -14.55
CA GLU A 24 -10.91 -16.55 -15.08
C GLU A 24 -10.30 -17.60 -14.16
N THR A 25 -10.81 -18.82 -14.23
CA THR A 25 -10.28 -19.96 -13.47
C THR A 25 -9.39 -20.83 -14.34
N ALA A 26 -8.26 -21.30 -13.82
CA ALA A 26 -7.44 -22.31 -14.50
C ALA A 26 -8.14 -23.68 -14.64
N THR A 27 -9.17 -23.95 -13.84
CA THR A 27 -9.96 -25.18 -13.93
C THR A 27 -10.92 -25.10 -15.12
N LEU A 28 -10.91 -26.13 -15.96
CA LEU A 28 -11.80 -26.24 -17.12
C LEU A 28 -13.03 -27.11 -16.81
N GLY A 29 -14.16 -26.74 -17.40
CA GLY A 29 -15.37 -27.54 -17.44
C GLY A 29 -15.26 -28.70 -18.42
N SER A 30 -16.33 -29.51 -18.49
CA SER A 30 -16.44 -30.63 -19.45
C SER A 30 -16.46 -30.17 -20.91
N ASP A 31 -16.74 -28.90 -21.16
CA ASP A 31 -16.69 -28.22 -22.46
C ASP A 31 -15.30 -27.69 -22.82
N GLY A 32 -14.31 -27.84 -21.92
CA GLY A 32 -12.94 -27.37 -22.11
C GLY A 32 -12.76 -25.86 -21.91
N LEU A 33 -13.78 -25.15 -21.40
CA LEU A 33 -13.71 -23.72 -21.09
C LEU A 33 -13.48 -23.49 -19.59
N PRO A 34 -12.90 -22.36 -19.16
CA PRO A 34 -12.81 -22.00 -17.75
C PRO A 34 -14.18 -22.07 -17.06
N ILE A 35 -14.23 -22.69 -15.88
CA ILE A 35 -15.49 -22.79 -15.11
C ILE A 35 -16.02 -21.42 -14.65
N ALA A 36 -15.17 -20.39 -14.60
CA ALA A 36 -15.60 -18.99 -14.57
C ALA A 36 -14.73 -18.19 -15.56
N GLN A 37 -15.39 -17.37 -16.38
CA GLN A 37 -14.78 -16.38 -17.27
C GLN A 37 -15.79 -15.26 -17.50
N ALA A 38 -15.72 -14.20 -16.69
CA ALA A 38 -16.70 -13.11 -16.71
C ALA A 38 -16.19 -11.85 -15.98
N ALA A 39 -16.90 -10.74 -16.15
CA ALA A 39 -16.79 -9.59 -15.26
C ALA A 39 -17.01 -10.01 -13.80
N ILE A 40 -16.21 -9.46 -12.88
CA ILE A 40 -16.30 -9.83 -11.46
C ILE A 40 -17.66 -9.37 -10.91
N PRO A 41 -18.52 -10.29 -10.41
CA PRO A 41 -19.84 -9.92 -9.91
C PRO A 41 -19.75 -9.02 -8.69
N THR A 42 -20.69 -8.09 -8.53
CA THR A 42 -20.76 -7.21 -7.34
C THR A 42 -20.94 -7.99 -6.04
N THR A 43 -21.53 -9.18 -6.08
CA THR A 43 -21.62 -10.11 -4.94
C THR A 43 -20.27 -10.63 -4.45
N ASN A 44 -19.22 -10.44 -5.25
CA ASN A 44 -17.85 -10.85 -4.96
C ASN A 44 -16.93 -9.64 -4.71
N LEU A 45 -17.48 -8.43 -4.73
CA LEU A 45 -16.79 -7.19 -4.42
C LEU A 45 -17.27 -6.67 -3.06
N TYR A 46 -16.33 -6.37 -2.17
CA TYR A 46 -16.61 -5.87 -0.84
C TYR A 46 -16.04 -4.46 -0.71
N THR A 47 -16.91 -3.47 -0.54
CA THR A 47 -16.48 -2.10 -0.26
C THR A 47 -15.93 -2.05 1.16
N PRO A 48 -14.70 -1.53 1.39
CA PRO A 48 -14.24 -1.30 2.75
C PRO A 48 -15.18 -0.30 3.42
N THR A 49 -15.58 -0.58 4.66
CA THR A 49 -16.31 0.38 5.49
C THR A 49 -15.34 1.48 5.91
N LEU A 50 -15.04 2.40 4.99
CA LEU A 50 -14.32 3.61 5.31
C LEU A 50 -15.37 4.57 5.89
N LEU A 51 -15.29 4.83 7.19
CA LEU A 51 -15.92 6.00 7.78
C LEU A 51 -15.35 7.22 7.04
N SER A 52 -16.12 7.71 6.06
CA SER A 52 -16.00 9.02 5.41
C SER A 52 -14.60 9.65 5.46
N SER A 53 -13.78 9.39 4.45
CA SER A 53 -12.69 10.31 4.10
C SER A 53 -12.82 10.69 2.64
N THR A 54 -13.75 11.61 2.35
CA THR A 54 -13.53 12.49 1.21
C THR A 54 -12.13 13.10 1.38
N PHE A 55 -11.29 12.99 0.35
CA PHE A 55 -9.97 13.63 0.25
C PHE A 55 -10.07 15.18 0.19
N SER A 56 -11.07 15.78 0.85
CA SER A 56 -11.30 17.22 0.87
C SER A 56 -10.44 17.94 1.90
N ASP A 57 -9.92 17.23 2.91
CA ASP A 57 -9.02 17.79 3.91
C ASP A 57 -7.67 17.05 3.88
N VAL A 58 -6.79 17.44 2.97
CA VAL A 58 -5.37 17.06 3.06
C VAL A 58 -4.80 17.79 4.29
N ILE A 59 -4.82 17.11 5.44
CA ILE A 59 -4.16 17.60 6.66
C ILE A 59 -2.65 17.42 6.46
N LEU A 60 -1.94 18.53 6.24
CA LEU A 60 -0.48 18.56 6.17
C LEU A 60 0.16 17.84 7.38
N GLY A 61 1.23 17.10 7.11
CA GLY A 61 2.19 16.67 8.13
C GLY A 61 2.13 15.21 8.57
N GLY A 62 1.58 14.28 7.78
CA GLY A 62 1.75 12.86 8.08
C GLY A 62 1.03 11.90 7.13
N LEU A 63 1.28 10.61 7.34
CA LEU A 63 0.63 9.48 6.69
C LEU A 63 -0.30 8.78 7.68
N HIS A 64 -1.33 8.11 7.17
CA HIS A 64 -2.15 7.24 7.99
C HIS A 64 -1.47 5.88 8.12
N ALA A 65 -1.07 5.49 9.34
CA ALA A 65 -0.47 4.20 9.63
C ALA A 65 -1.47 3.27 10.30
N THR A 66 -1.57 2.04 9.79
CA THR A 66 -2.36 0.96 10.36
C THR A 66 -1.44 -0.18 10.78
N ALA A 67 -1.61 -0.66 12.01
CA ALA A 67 -0.96 -1.87 12.51
C ALA A 67 -1.89 -3.08 12.40
N TYR A 68 -1.33 -4.21 12.00
CA TYR A 68 -2.02 -5.46 11.75
C TYR A 68 -1.43 -6.56 12.60
N GLU A 69 -2.31 -7.43 13.11
CA GLU A 69 -1.90 -8.63 13.85
C GLU A 69 -1.18 -9.63 12.94
N PHE A 70 -1.56 -9.69 11.65
CA PHE A 70 -1.06 -10.71 10.74
C PHE A 70 -0.19 -10.10 9.65
N LEU A 71 0.82 -10.88 9.21
CA LEU A 71 1.82 -10.48 8.21
C LEU A 71 1.22 -10.23 6.82
N ASP A 72 0.04 -10.80 6.55
CA ASP A 72 -0.73 -10.59 5.32
C ASP A 72 -1.53 -9.28 5.32
N LEU A 73 -1.34 -8.43 6.34
CA LEU A 73 -2.01 -7.15 6.54
C LEU A 73 -3.52 -7.29 6.68
N THR A 74 -3.97 -8.39 7.30
CA THR A 74 -5.35 -8.56 7.74
C THR A 74 -5.49 -8.31 9.24
N ASN A 75 -6.72 -8.15 9.74
CA ASN A 75 -7.02 -7.94 11.16
C ASN A 75 -6.36 -6.65 11.74
N PRO A 76 -6.78 -5.45 11.31
CA PRO A 76 -6.23 -4.19 11.82
C PRO A 76 -6.51 -4.01 13.32
N LYS A 77 -5.50 -3.60 14.08
CA LYS A 77 -5.56 -3.43 15.54
C LYS A 77 -5.46 -1.99 16.01
N ALA A 78 -4.71 -1.18 15.29
CA ALA A 78 -4.47 0.21 15.64
C ALA A 78 -4.31 1.08 14.40
N ASN A 79 -4.72 2.34 14.53
CA ASN A 79 -4.49 3.37 13.53
C ASN A 79 -3.89 4.60 14.22
N VAL A 80 -2.86 5.17 13.62
CA VAL A 80 -2.16 6.34 14.16
C VAL A 80 -1.70 7.24 13.01
N ARG A 81 -1.62 8.54 13.26
CA ARG A 81 -0.99 9.48 12.33
C ARG A 81 0.52 9.37 12.48
N ALA A 82 1.21 9.14 11.38
CA ALA A 82 2.66 9.02 11.30
C ALA A 82 3.25 10.30 10.68
N ASP A 83 3.98 11.08 11.46
CA ASP A 83 4.60 12.32 10.94
C ASP A 83 5.77 12.00 9.99
N THR A 84 6.37 10.82 10.16
CA THR A 84 7.43 10.25 9.32
C THR A 84 7.29 8.73 9.24
N ILE A 85 8.03 8.09 8.35
CA ILE A 85 8.30 6.65 8.36
C ILE A 85 9.79 6.47 8.68
N ASP A 86 10.12 6.32 9.98
CA ASP A 86 11.49 6.13 10.44
C ASP A 86 11.54 5.10 11.58
N PHE A 87 12.11 3.93 11.31
CA PHE A 87 12.27 2.87 12.30
C PHE A 87 13.63 2.89 13.01
N SER A 88 14.54 3.80 12.63
CA SER A 88 15.91 3.83 13.14
C SER A 88 16.00 4.06 14.65
N GLY A 89 14.97 4.68 15.25
CA GLY A 89 14.86 4.93 16.69
C GLY A 89 14.20 3.81 17.51
N VAL A 90 13.63 2.78 16.89
CA VAL A 90 12.92 1.71 17.62
C VAL A 90 13.92 0.65 18.08
N GLN A 91 14.28 0.71 19.35
CA GLN A 91 14.85 -0.44 20.06
C GLN A 91 13.76 -1.01 20.97
N GLY A 92 13.67 -2.34 21.01
CA GLY A 92 12.64 -3.12 21.72
C GLY A 92 12.07 -2.41 22.95
N GLY A 93 10.78 -2.11 22.87
CA GLY A 93 10.04 -1.35 23.87
C GLY A 93 8.54 -1.57 23.72
N SER A 94 7.75 -0.99 24.62
CA SER A 94 6.29 -1.17 24.68
C SER A 94 5.52 -0.48 23.54
N THR A 95 6.21 0.08 22.55
CA THR A 95 5.62 0.88 21.48
C THR A 95 6.33 0.63 20.15
N LEU A 96 5.58 0.25 19.13
CA LEU A 96 5.99 0.13 17.74
C LEU A 96 5.89 1.51 17.07
N HIS A 97 6.82 1.87 16.19
CA HIS A 97 6.73 3.12 15.44
C HIS A 97 5.57 3.06 14.43
N PRO A 98 4.74 4.12 14.31
CA PRO A 98 4.92 5.48 14.81
C PRO A 98 4.10 5.79 16.07
N GLY A 99 4.06 4.89 17.05
CA GLY A 99 3.39 5.12 18.34
C GLY A 99 2.29 4.12 18.70
N VAL A 100 2.30 2.92 18.11
CA VAL A 100 1.33 1.87 18.40
C VAL A 100 1.81 1.09 19.64
N PRO A 101 1.07 1.08 20.77
CA PRO A 101 1.45 0.26 21.91
C PRO A 101 1.49 -1.22 21.53
N SER A 102 2.58 -1.91 21.87
CA SER A 102 2.76 -3.34 21.54
C SER A 102 1.69 -4.22 22.15
N SER A 103 1.06 -3.79 23.26
CA SER A 103 -0.07 -4.47 23.90
C SER A 103 -1.36 -4.47 23.08
N GLN A 104 -1.44 -3.73 21.97
CA GLN A 104 -2.57 -3.81 21.04
C GLN A 104 -2.48 -5.01 20.09
N LEU A 105 -1.30 -5.62 19.97
CA LEU A 105 -1.05 -6.84 19.21
C LEU A 105 -0.97 -8.01 20.19
N ALA A 106 -1.45 -9.19 19.78
CA ALA A 106 -1.25 -10.40 20.58
C ALA A 106 0.21 -10.87 20.51
N ASP A 107 0.86 -10.68 19.36
CA ASP A 107 2.30 -10.87 19.18
C ASP A 107 2.95 -9.65 18.50
N ALA A 108 3.82 -8.95 19.23
CA ALA A 108 4.55 -7.79 18.71
C ALA A 108 5.87 -8.15 18.00
N SER A 109 6.22 -9.43 17.94
CA SER A 109 7.36 -9.94 17.16
C SER A 109 6.98 -10.31 15.73
N SER A 110 5.71 -10.65 15.49
CA SER A 110 5.16 -10.99 14.17
C SER A 110 4.00 -10.06 13.83
N PHE A 111 4.27 -8.99 13.09
CA PHE A 111 3.24 -7.99 12.78
C PHE A 111 3.43 -7.35 11.41
N GLY A 112 2.35 -6.73 10.94
CA GLY A 112 2.33 -5.98 9.69
C GLY A 112 1.97 -4.51 9.92
N MET A 113 2.44 -3.64 9.04
CA MET A 113 2.13 -2.21 9.06
C MET A 113 1.88 -1.70 7.64
N ARG A 114 0.92 -0.77 7.52
CA ARG A 114 0.64 -0.04 6.29
C ARG A 114 0.62 1.46 6.54
N TRP A 115 1.43 2.21 5.82
CA TRP A 115 1.30 3.65 5.70
C TRP A 115 0.63 3.99 4.38
N SER A 116 -0.35 4.88 4.42
CA SER A 116 -1.06 5.35 3.24
C SER A 116 -1.34 6.83 3.35
N GLY A 117 -1.21 7.55 2.24
CA GLY A 117 -1.46 8.98 2.18
C GLY A 117 -0.95 9.59 0.89
N LEU A 118 -0.50 10.84 1.00
CA LEU A 118 -0.04 11.63 -0.12
C LEU A 118 1.35 12.19 0.17
N ILE A 119 2.19 12.28 -0.87
CA ILE A 119 3.44 13.04 -0.83
C ILE A 119 3.37 14.18 -1.84
N ARG A 120 4.07 15.28 -1.54
CA ARG A 120 4.22 16.42 -2.43
C ARG A 120 5.71 16.67 -2.70
N PRO A 121 6.24 16.27 -3.87
CA PRO A 121 7.63 16.52 -4.22
C PRO A 121 7.88 18.02 -4.36
N LEU A 122 9.00 18.48 -3.83
CA LEU A 122 9.40 19.89 -3.87
C LEU A 122 9.89 20.32 -5.27
N TYR A 123 10.41 19.37 -6.05
CA TYR A 123 11.07 19.62 -7.32
C TYR A 123 10.52 18.69 -8.41
N ALA A 124 10.45 19.17 -9.65
CA ALA A 124 10.15 18.33 -10.81
C ALA A 124 11.41 17.58 -11.25
N GLN A 125 11.66 16.44 -10.61
CA GLN A 125 12.82 15.61 -10.88
C GLN A 125 12.53 14.16 -10.52
N SER A 126 13.50 13.28 -10.82
CA SER A 126 13.51 11.92 -10.29
C SER A 126 13.92 11.94 -8.82
N TYR A 127 13.11 11.28 -7.98
CA TYR A 127 13.44 11.00 -6.58
C TYR A 127 13.74 9.51 -6.44
N THR A 128 14.73 9.20 -5.61
CA THR A 128 15.03 7.83 -5.21
C THR A 128 14.37 7.56 -3.87
N PHE A 129 13.50 6.56 -3.83
CA PHE A 129 12.89 6.02 -2.63
C PHE A 129 13.70 4.82 -2.18
N THR A 130 14.10 4.81 -0.91
CA THR A 130 14.90 3.72 -0.33
C THR A 130 14.15 3.12 0.85
N GLY A 131 13.81 1.84 0.77
CA GLY A 131 13.33 1.06 1.90
C GLY A 131 14.54 0.57 2.70
N VAL A 132 14.76 1.16 3.88
CA VAL A 132 15.83 0.74 4.79
C VAL A 132 15.24 -0.16 5.86
N LEU A 133 15.72 -1.40 5.91
CA LEU A 133 15.40 -2.41 6.90
C LEU A 133 16.58 -2.57 7.86
N LYS A 134 16.28 -2.97 9.09
CA LYS A 134 17.27 -3.18 10.13
C LYS A 134 17.78 -4.61 10.14
N GLU A 135 16.89 -5.57 9.93
CA GLU A 135 17.17 -7.00 10.08
C GLU A 135 16.71 -7.79 8.84
N HIS A 136 17.30 -8.97 8.63
CA HIS A 136 16.98 -9.82 7.47
C HIS A 136 15.61 -10.51 7.56
N ASP A 137 14.99 -10.46 8.72
CA ASP A 137 13.65 -10.96 9.01
C ASP A 137 12.56 -9.89 8.76
N GLU A 138 12.88 -8.81 8.06
CA GLU A 138 11.92 -7.76 7.73
C GLU A 138 11.67 -7.67 6.23
N ARG A 139 10.51 -7.14 5.85
CA ARG A 139 10.09 -6.98 4.45
C ARG A 139 9.44 -5.62 4.25
N VAL A 140 9.64 -5.05 3.07
CA VAL A 140 9.08 -3.74 2.71
C VAL A 140 8.67 -3.69 1.24
N ARG A 141 7.59 -2.98 0.96
CA ARG A 141 7.22 -2.55 -0.39
C ARG A 141 6.72 -1.12 -0.37
N VAL A 142 7.06 -0.36 -1.42
CA VAL A 142 6.78 1.07 -1.54
C VAL A 142 6.13 1.34 -2.89
N TRP A 143 5.07 2.15 -2.88
CA TRP A 143 4.42 2.63 -4.09
C TRP A 143 4.33 4.14 -4.10
N VAL A 144 4.49 4.68 -5.31
CA VAL A 144 4.29 6.09 -5.64
C VAL A 144 3.37 6.12 -6.85
N ASP A 145 2.27 6.88 -6.78
CA ASP A 145 1.23 6.88 -7.84
C ASP A 145 0.80 5.46 -8.22
N ASN A 146 0.72 4.59 -7.21
CA ASN A 146 0.33 3.19 -7.33
C ASN A 146 1.30 2.31 -8.16
N ALA A 147 2.43 2.87 -8.60
CA ALA A 147 3.53 2.11 -9.19
C ALA A 147 4.44 1.58 -8.08
N LEU A 148 4.70 0.27 -8.11
CA LEU A 148 5.62 -0.39 -7.17
C LEU A 148 7.06 0.05 -7.48
N VAL A 149 7.67 0.80 -6.58
CA VAL A 149 9.02 1.35 -6.75
C VAL A 149 10.06 0.57 -5.97
N VAL A 150 9.70 -0.02 -4.83
CA VAL A 150 10.54 -0.94 -4.06
C VAL A 150 9.73 -2.19 -3.77
N ASP A 151 10.25 -3.37 -4.11
CA ASP A 151 9.62 -4.65 -3.79
C ASP A 151 10.65 -5.59 -3.15
N GLN A 152 10.54 -5.76 -1.84
CA GLN A 152 11.29 -6.73 -1.06
C GLN A 152 10.31 -7.52 -0.18
N TRP A 153 9.16 -7.92 -0.76
CA TRP A 153 8.06 -8.52 0.00
C TRP A 153 8.25 -10.02 0.23
N HIS A 154 8.60 -10.76 -0.83
CA HIS A 154 8.76 -12.23 -0.75
C HIS A 154 10.21 -12.65 -0.58
N SER A 155 11.14 -11.89 -1.16
CA SER A 155 12.59 -12.07 -1.05
C SER A 155 13.25 -10.76 -0.66
N LEU A 156 14.41 -10.87 0.00
CA LEU A 156 15.21 -9.74 0.44
C LEU A 156 16.57 -9.81 -0.25
N ASP A 157 16.80 -8.92 -1.20
CA ASP A 157 18.06 -8.75 -1.92
C ASP A 157 19.03 -7.85 -1.16
N SER A 158 18.50 -6.85 -0.44
CA SER A 158 19.29 -5.88 0.33
C SER A 158 18.48 -5.24 1.45
N LEU A 159 19.13 -4.94 2.58
CA LEU A 159 18.57 -4.14 3.67
C LEU A 159 18.36 -2.66 3.28
N SER A 160 18.80 -2.22 2.10
CA SER A 160 18.64 -0.85 1.61
C SER A 160 18.26 -0.85 0.12
N ALA A 161 17.16 -1.52 -0.22
CA ALA A 161 16.65 -1.55 -1.58
C ALA A 161 16.07 -0.18 -1.98
N SER A 162 16.26 0.19 -3.25
CA SER A 162 15.81 1.49 -3.75
C SER A 162 15.19 1.42 -5.14
N GLY A 163 14.34 2.39 -5.44
CA GLY A 163 13.73 2.59 -6.74
C GLY A 163 13.43 4.06 -6.98
N ALA A 164 13.24 4.42 -8.25
CA ALA A 164 13.05 5.81 -8.64
C ALA A 164 11.60 6.08 -9.07
N ALA A 165 11.09 7.26 -8.73
CA ALA A 165 9.88 7.83 -9.32
C ALA A 165 10.17 9.24 -9.82
N SER A 166 9.67 9.57 -11.01
CA SER A 166 9.87 10.86 -11.65
C SER A 166 8.64 11.74 -11.51
N PHE A 167 8.83 12.99 -11.08
CA PHE A 167 7.76 13.96 -10.97
C PHE A 167 7.97 15.09 -11.97
N SER A 168 6.93 15.43 -12.73
CA SER A 168 6.99 16.41 -13.82
C SER A 168 6.59 17.83 -13.39
N CYS A 169 6.04 18.02 -12.19
CA CYS A 169 5.62 19.33 -11.69
C CYS A 169 6.07 19.53 -10.23
N PRO A 170 6.79 20.62 -9.88
CA PRO A 170 7.17 20.90 -8.50
C PRO A 170 5.96 21.42 -7.70
N GLY A 171 5.79 20.96 -6.45
CA GLY A 171 5.01 21.67 -5.42
C GLY A 171 3.51 21.86 -5.66
N GLY A 172 2.95 21.33 -6.75
CA GLY A 172 1.55 21.57 -7.14
C GLY A 172 0.64 20.34 -7.10
N GLN A 173 1.19 19.12 -7.18
CA GLN A 173 0.41 17.90 -7.24
C GLN A 173 0.76 16.97 -6.08
N ASP A 174 -0.29 16.46 -5.44
CA ASP A 174 -0.17 15.40 -4.46
C ASP A 174 -0.16 14.04 -5.18
N HIS A 175 0.76 13.19 -4.76
CA HIS A 175 0.99 11.86 -5.31
C HIS A 175 0.61 10.81 -4.29
N THR A 176 -0.07 9.76 -4.71
CA THR A 176 -0.41 8.68 -3.76
C THR A 176 0.86 8.00 -3.30
N PHE A 177 0.93 7.75 -1.99
CA PHE A 177 2.07 7.11 -1.38
C PHE A 177 1.61 6.02 -0.44
N GLU A 178 2.19 4.85 -0.62
CA GLU A 178 1.87 3.67 0.16
C GLU A 178 3.15 2.94 0.52
N VAL A 179 3.24 2.46 1.75
CA VAL A 179 4.34 1.64 2.23
C VAL A 179 3.76 0.50 3.04
N HIS A 180 4.15 -0.72 2.73
CA HIS A 180 3.83 -1.88 3.56
C HIS A 180 5.11 -2.41 4.15
N TYR A 181 5.01 -2.88 5.39
CA TYR A 181 6.09 -3.51 6.14
C TYR A 181 5.54 -4.73 6.87
N HIS A 182 6.35 -5.76 7.00
CA HIS A 182 6.10 -6.81 7.98
C HIS A 182 7.39 -7.46 8.43
N THR A 183 7.36 -8.06 9.62
CA THR A 183 8.40 -9.01 10.05
C THR A 183 8.11 -10.40 9.49
N ILE A 184 9.07 -11.31 9.51
CA ILE A 184 8.86 -12.74 9.28
C ILE A 184 9.00 -13.47 10.61
N ALA A 185 8.21 -14.54 10.77
CA ALA A 185 8.28 -15.43 11.92
C ALA A 185 9.48 -16.39 11.83
#